data_AF-A0A1S2LGT5-F1
#
_entry.id   AF-A0A1S2LGT5-F1
#
_cell.length_a   1.000
_cell.length_b   1.000
_cell.length_c   1.000
_cell.angle_alpha   90.00
_cell.angle_beta   90.00
_cell.angle_gamma   90.00
#
_symmetry.space_group_name_H-M   'P 1'
#
loop_
_entity.id
_entity.type
_entity.pdbx_description
1 polymer ?
#
loop_
_entity_poly.entity_id
_entity_poly.type
_entity_poly.pdbx_seq_one_letter_code
_entity_poly.pdbx_strand_id
1 'polypeptide(L)'
;MTYEFFNENGFVKVDPPILTGSSAEGTTNLFHTKYFDEDAYLSQSGQLYMEAAAMALGKVFSFGPTFRAEKSKTRRHLIEFWMIEPEMAFVDHEENLKYRSNM
;
A
#
# COMPACT_ATOMS: atom_id res chain seq x y z
N MET A 1 -7.82 -17.85 -0.96
CA MET A 1 -7.72 -17.57 0.49
C MET A 1 -7.72 -16.07 0.78
N THR A 2 -6.69 -15.29 0.43
CA THR A 2 -6.64 -13.86 0.82
C THR A 2 -7.59 -12.95 0.03
N TYR A 3 -7.69 -13.12 -1.28
CA TYR A 3 -8.67 -12.38 -2.11
C TYR A 3 -10.13 -12.74 -1.76
N GLU A 4 -10.38 -14.02 -1.47
CA GLU A 4 -11.69 -14.51 -1.03
C GLU A 4 -12.08 -13.87 0.30
N PHE A 5 -11.17 -13.82 1.28
CA PHE A 5 -11.40 -13.14 2.55
C PHE A 5 -11.84 -11.69 2.35
N PHE A 6 -11.13 -10.92 1.52
CA PHE A 6 -11.49 -9.52 1.27
C PHE A 6 -12.85 -9.37 0.59
N ASN A 7 -13.13 -10.21 -0.43
CA ASN A 7 -14.41 -10.19 -1.12
C ASN A 7 -15.58 -10.56 -0.18
N GLU A 8 -15.41 -11.60 0.65
CA GLU A 8 -16.43 -12.05 1.61
C GLU A 8 -16.68 -11.04 2.74
N ASN A 9 -15.67 -10.25 3.11
CA ASN A 9 -15.77 -9.21 4.14
C ASN A 9 -16.16 -7.83 3.59
N GLY A 10 -16.55 -7.75 2.32
CA GLY A 10 -17.08 -6.54 1.69
C GLY A 10 -16.04 -5.47 1.36
N PHE A 11 -14.77 -5.85 1.19
CA PHE A 11 -13.73 -4.94 0.74
C PHE A 11 -13.78 -4.75 -0.78
N VAL A 12 -13.57 -3.51 -1.22
CA VAL A 12 -13.41 -3.17 -2.63
C VAL A 12 -11.93 -3.16 -3.00
N LYS A 13 -11.56 -3.87 -4.06
CA LYS A 13 -10.18 -3.81 -4.56
C LYS A 13 -9.91 -2.45 -5.20
N VAL A 14 -8.81 -1.82 -4.80
CA VAL A 14 -8.31 -0.55 -5.36
C VAL A 14 -6.87 -0.76 -5.79
N ASP A 15 -6.52 -0.27 -6.98
CA ASP A 15 -5.17 -0.33 -7.54
C ASP A 15 -4.53 1.07 -7.50
N PRO A 16 -3.78 1.39 -6.42
CA PRO A 16 -3.12 2.69 -6.30
C PRO A 16 -1.96 2.82 -7.31
N PRO A 17 -1.60 4.05 -7.71
CA PRO A 17 -0.53 4.27 -8.66
C PRO A 17 0.84 3.87 -8.06
N ILE A 18 1.68 3.23 -8.87
CA ILE A 18 3.04 2.83 -8.49
C ILE A 18 4.02 4.00 -8.64
N LEU A 19 3.80 4.87 -9.62
CA LEU A 19 4.59 6.08 -9.82
C LEU A 19 3.97 7.24 -9.07
N THR A 20 4.73 7.87 -8.18
CA THR A 20 4.32 9.03 -7.41
C THR A 20 5.29 10.18 -7.60
N GLY A 21 4.77 11.41 -7.71
CA GLY A 21 5.57 12.64 -7.75
C GLY A 21 6.05 13.09 -6.37
N SER A 22 5.51 12.51 -5.28
CA SER A 22 5.83 12.86 -3.90
C SER A 22 6.23 11.63 -3.08
N SER A 23 7.16 11.81 -2.14
CA SER A 23 7.44 10.79 -1.12
C SER A 23 6.28 10.76 -0.12
N ALA A 24 5.57 9.62 -0.04
CA ALA A 24 4.47 9.48 0.92
C ALA A 24 4.95 9.51 2.39
N GLU A 25 6.21 9.12 2.65
CA GLU A 25 6.74 8.94 4.01
C GLU A 25 7.91 9.89 4.37
N GLY A 26 8.22 10.90 3.55
CA GLY A 26 9.34 11.81 3.84
C GLY A 26 10.72 11.12 3.91
N THR A 27 10.83 9.89 3.42
CA THR A 27 12.05 9.09 3.46
C THR A 27 12.99 9.45 2.30
N THR A 28 14.30 9.39 2.54
CA THR A 28 15.34 9.69 1.53
C THR A 28 15.66 8.51 0.61
N ASN A 29 14.99 7.37 0.77
CA ASN A 29 15.35 6.09 0.15
C ASN A 29 14.24 5.58 -0.78
N LEU A 30 13.92 6.37 -1.81
CA LEU A 30 13.00 5.97 -2.88
C LEU A 30 13.76 5.63 -4.16
N PHE A 31 13.23 4.69 -4.93
CA PHE A 31 13.72 4.47 -6.29
C PHE A 31 13.24 5.59 -7.19
N HIS A 32 14.18 6.42 -7.64
CA HIS A 32 13.94 7.50 -8.58
C HIS A 32 13.90 6.98 -10.02
N THR A 33 13.00 7.53 -10.83
CA THR A 33 12.91 7.27 -12.26
C THR A 33 12.52 8.55 -13.00
N LYS A 34 12.91 8.66 -14.27
CA LYS A 34 12.46 9.74 -15.16
C LYS A 34 11.11 9.35 -15.76
N TYR A 35 10.10 10.20 -15.56
CA TYR A 35 8.78 10.07 -16.15
C TYR A 35 8.56 11.22 -17.12
N PHE A 36 8.92 10.99 -18.39
CA PHE A 36 9.06 12.04 -19.40
C PHE A 36 10.05 13.11 -18.94
N ASP A 37 9.60 14.37 -18.89
CA ASP A 37 10.41 15.52 -18.46
C ASP A 37 10.36 15.75 -16.94
N GLU A 38 9.65 14.89 -16.19
CA GLU A 38 9.46 15.01 -14.74
C GLU A 38 10.19 13.89 -13.97
N ASP A 39 10.44 14.15 -12.69
CA ASP A 39 10.95 13.16 -11.75
C ASP A 39 9.80 12.42 -11.07
N ALA A 40 9.90 11.10 -11.03
CA ALA A 40 8.95 10.23 -10.34
C ALA A 40 9.67 9.23 -9.45
N TYR A 41 8.93 8.68 -8.50
CA TYR A 41 9.43 7.70 -7.55
C TYR A 41 8.54 6.46 -7.55
N LEU A 42 9.15 5.29 -7.39
CA LEU A 42 8.39 4.07 -7.14
C LEU A 42 7.83 4.08 -5.71
N SER A 43 6.55 3.75 -5.60
CA SER A 43 5.84 3.80 -4.33
C SER A 43 6.32 2.75 -3.34
N GLN A 44 6.43 3.18 -2.08
CA GLN A 44 6.67 2.34 -0.90
C GLN A 44 5.38 1.83 -0.26
N SER A 45 4.25 2.44 -0.59
CA SER A 45 2.93 2.09 -0.05
C SER A 45 1.84 2.85 -0.80
N GLY A 46 0.69 2.21 -1.00
CA GLY A 46 -0.51 2.87 -1.52
C GLY A 46 -1.28 3.67 -0.47
N GLN A 47 -0.84 3.69 0.79
CA GLN A 47 -1.63 4.12 1.96
C GLN A 47 -2.39 5.44 1.75
N LEU A 48 -1.75 6.51 1.29
CA LEU A 48 -2.44 7.81 1.10
C LEU A 48 -3.60 7.73 0.09
N TYR A 49 -3.43 6.97 -1.00
CA TYR A 49 -4.50 6.74 -1.97
C TYR A 49 -5.57 5.83 -1.40
N MET A 50 -5.17 4.85 -0.59
CA MET A 50 -6.08 3.91 0.08
C MET A 50 -6.92 4.61 1.15
N GLU A 51 -6.38 5.56 1.91
CA GLU A 51 -7.11 6.39 2.87
C GLU A 51 -8.20 7.19 2.15
N ALA A 52 -7.85 7.85 1.04
CA ALA A 52 -8.82 8.57 0.22
C ALA A 52 -9.90 7.63 -0.37
N ALA A 53 -9.52 6.44 -0.83
CA ALA A 53 -10.45 5.46 -1.35
C ALA A 53 -11.36 4.88 -0.26
N ALA A 54 -10.84 4.63 0.94
CA ALA A 54 -11.59 4.17 2.09
C ALA A 54 -12.65 5.19 2.51
N MET A 55 -12.33 6.49 2.47
CA MET A 55 -13.29 7.56 2.74
C MET A 55 -14.49 7.55 1.76
N ALA A 56 -14.30 7.07 0.54
CA ALA A 56 -15.36 6.98 -0.47
C ALA A 56 -16.10 5.62 -0.48
N LEU A 57 -15.40 4.52 -0.19
CA LEU A 57 -15.88 3.15 -0.40
C LEU A 57 -16.08 2.37 0.91
N GLY A 58 -15.71 2.94 2.05
CA GLY A 58 -15.79 2.31 3.37
C GLY A 58 -14.64 1.34 3.63
N LYS A 59 -14.60 0.21 2.94
CA LYS A 59 -13.57 -0.82 3.09
C LYS A 59 -12.88 -1.09 1.76
N VAL A 60 -11.56 -0.95 1.71
CA VAL A 60 -10.78 -1.12 0.49
C VAL A 60 -9.53 -1.95 0.75
N PHE A 61 -9.05 -2.65 -0.27
CA PHE A 61 -7.74 -3.32 -0.20
C PHE A 61 -6.97 -3.15 -1.50
N SER A 62 -5.65 -3.02 -1.40
CA SER A 62 -4.74 -3.08 -2.53
C SER A 62 -3.97 -4.40 -2.51
N PHE A 63 -3.55 -4.84 -3.70
CA PHE A 63 -2.51 -5.85 -3.84
C PHE A 63 -1.64 -5.49 -5.01
N GLY A 64 -0.42 -5.04 -4.73
CA GLY A 64 0.46 -4.50 -5.74
C GLY A 64 1.93 -4.60 -5.36
N PRO A 65 2.82 -4.36 -6.34
CA PRO A 65 4.26 -4.29 -6.09
C PRO A 65 4.60 -3.02 -5.30
N THR A 66 5.57 -3.17 -4.40
CA THR A 66 6.09 -2.12 -3.52
C THR A 66 7.61 -2.14 -3.57
N PHE A 67 8.22 -0.96 -3.50
CA PHE A 67 9.66 -0.81 -3.73
C PHE A 67 10.34 -0.08 -2.58
N ARG A 68 11.42 -0.64 -2.02
CA ARG A 68 12.22 -0.01 -0.96
C ARG A 68 13.67 0.14 -1.39
N ALA A 69 14.16 1.37 -1.50
CA ALA A 69 15.55 1.63 -1.89
C ALA A 69 16.51 1.60 -0.68
N GLU A 70 16.32 0.65 0.23
CA GLU A 70 17.22 0.45 1.37
C GLU A 70 18.48 -0.30 0.94
N LYS A 71 19.65 0.17 1.39
CA LYS A 71 20.93 -0.53 1.20
C LYS A 71 21.14 -1.67 2.23
N SER A 72 20.06 -2.23 2.78
CA SER A 72 20.11 -3.29 3.79
C SER A 72 20.18 -4.66 3.14
N LYS A 73 21.31 -5.37 3.28
CA LYS A 73 21.54 -6.71 2.69
C LYS A 73 21.26 -7.83 3.70
N THR A 74 20.04 -7.92 4.21
CA THR A 74 19.64 -9.09 5.02
C THR A 74 18.71 -9.99 4.22
N ARG A 75 18.61 -11.27 4.62
CA ARG A 75 17.75 -12.27 3.93
C ARG A 75 16.25 -11.95 3.94
N ARG A 76 15.83 -10.95 4.72
CA ARG A 76 14.40 -10.57 4.88
C ARG A 76 14.05 -9.23 4.23
N HIS A 77 15.02 -8.49 3.70
CA HIS A 77 14.77 -7.18 3.09
C HIS A 77 14.87 -7.31 1.58
N LEU A 78 13.71 -7.27 0.92
CA LEU A 78 13.60 -7.24 -0.54
C LEU A 78 13.44 -5.79 -1.00
N ILE A 79 14.04 -5.48 -2.14
CA ILE A 79 13.91 -4.16 -2.78
C ILE A 79 12.61 -4.02 -3.58
N GLU A 80 12.03 -5.15 -3.98
CA GLU A 80 10.72 -5.28 -4.62
C GLU A 80 9.98 -6.44 -3.96
N PHE A 81 8.76 -6.21 -3.53
CA PHE A 81 7.89 -7.24 -2.96
C PHE A 81 6.42 -6.89 -3.19
N TRP A 82 5.56 -7.90 -3.11
CA TRP A 82 4.12 -7.71 -3.22
C TRP A 82 3.52 -7.47 -1.84
N MET A 83 2.77 -6.39 -1.73
CA MET A 83 2.15 -5.97 -0.48
C MET A 83 0.63 -5.98 -0.63
N ILE A 84 -0.04 -6.46 0.41
CA ILE A 84 -1.49 -6.36 0.57
C ILE A 84 -1.75 -5.28 1.61
N GLU A 85 -2.52 -4.26 1.24
CA GLU A 85 -2.82 -3.13 2.12
C GLU A 85 -4.33 -2.98 2.26
N PRO A 86 -4.93 -3.50 3.35
CA PRO A 86 -6.32 -3.21 3.68
C PRO A 86 -6.44 -1.86 4.40
N GLU A 87 -7.41 -1.05 4.00
CA GLU A 87 -7.74 0.23 4.62
C GLU A 87 -9.25 0.33 4.86
N MET A 88 -9.66 0.88 6.00
CA MET A 88 -11.07 0.93 6.40
C MET A 88 -11.40 2.27 7.05
N ALA A 89 -12.42 2.94 6.55
CA ALA A 89 -12.94 4.17 7.14
C ALA A 89 -13.84 3.87 8.34
N PHE A 90 -13.84 4.77 9.32
CA PHE A 90 -14.71 4.73 10.52
C PHE A 90 -14.50 3.51 11.43
N VAL A 91 -13.32 2.89 11.38
CA VAL A 91 -12.93 1.73 12.21
C VAL A 91 -11.97 2.19 13.30
N ASP A 92 -12.14 1.71 14.53
CA ASP A 92 -11.20 1.99 15.61
C ASP A 92 -9.98 1.05 15.60
N HIS A 93 -9.00 1.33 16.46
CA HIS A 93 -7.78 0.53 16.52
C HIS A 93 -8.03 -0.93 16.94
N GLU A 94 -8.99 -1.17 17.84
CA GLU A 94 -9.29 -2.52 18.32
C GLU A 94 -9.94 -3.38 17.25
N GLU A 95 -10.86 -2.80 16.48
CA GLU A 95 -11.51 -3.44 15.36
C GLU A 95 -10.50 -3.71 14.24
N ASN A 96 -9.59 -2.77 13.94
CA ASN A 96 -8.48 -3.00 13.00
C ASN A 96 -7.61 -4.22 13.40
N LEU A 97 -7.25 -4.34 14.68
CA LEU A 97 -6.46 -5.48 15.19
C LEU A 97 -7.19 -6.82 15.06
N LYS A 98 -8.52 -6.84 15.24
CA LYS A 98 -9.34 -8.05 15.05
C LYS A 98 -9.31 -8.52 13.60
N TYR A 99 -9.48 -7.63 12.64
CA TYR A 99 -9.37 -7.98 11.22
C TYR A 99 -7.96 -8.50 10.88
N ARG A 100 -6.91 -7.87 11.41
CA ARG A 100 -5.53 -8.31 11.20
C ARG A 100 -5.23 -9.69 11.76
N SER A 101 -5.91 -10.11 12.82
CA SER A 101 -5.72 -11.42 13.46
C SER A 101 -6.47 -12.54 12.73
N ASN A 102 -7.51 -12.20 11.97
CA ASN A 102 -8.36 -13.15 11.25
C ASN A 102 -7.94 -13.36 9.78
N MET A 103 -6.93 -12.62 9.30
CA MET A 103 -6.37 -12.71 7.95
C MET A 103 -5.19 -13.68 7.90
#